data_AF-A0A3Q0D7I7-F1
#
_entry.id   AF-A0A3Q0D7I7-F1
#
_cell.length_a   1.000
_cell.length_b   1.000
_cell.length_c   1.000
_cell.angle_alpha   90.00
_cell.angle_beta   90.00
_cell.angle_gamma   90.00
#
_symmetry.space_group_name_H-M   'P 1'
#
loop_
_entity.id
_entity.type
_entity.pdbx_description
1 polymer ?
#
loop_
_entity_poly.entity_id
_entity_poly.type
_entity_poly.pdbx_seq_one_letter_code
_entity_poly.pdbx_strand_id
1 'polypeptide(L)'
;MLAGAGRLGLLRGGHLCWLLCAFTLKLCQAEAPVLEEKLSVSTSTSPCWLMEEFVVTEECTPCSNFQIKTTPECGSTGYVEKIACSSSKRSEFKSCRSALMEQHLFWKFEGTMVGVALVFACLVIIRQRQLDRKALEKVRKQIESI
;
A
#
# COMPACT_ATOMS: atom_id res chain seq x y z
N MET A 1 40.64 22.57 24.31
CA MET A 1 39.82 21.36 24.56
C MET A 1 38.39 21.66 24.13
N LEU A 2 37.94 21.14 22.98
CA LEU A 2 36.56 21.29 22.51
C LEU A 2 35.86 19.92 22.53
N ALA A 3 35.14 19.64 23.61
CA ALA A 3 34.26 18.48 23.76
C ALA A 3 32.82 18.98 23.66
N GLY A 4 32.17 18.86 22.49
CA GLY A 4 30.79 19.35 22.34
C GLY A 4 29.99 18.84 21.14
N ALA A 5 30.63 18.40 20.06
CA ALA A 5 29.91 18.09 18.81
C ALA A 5 29.35 16.65 18.70
N GLY A 6 29.66 15.77 19.66
CA GLY A 6 29.30 14.34 19.57
C GLY A 6 27.89 13.96 19.99
N ARG A 7 27.28 14.70 20.93
CA ARG A 7 25.98 14.33 21.53
C ARG A 7 24.77 14.72 20.67
N LEU A 8 24.86 15.82 19.90
CA LEU A 8 23.79 16.25 18.99
C LEU A 8 23.54 15.26 17.84
N GLY A 9 24.59 14.60 17.33
CA GLY A 9 24.46 13.64 16.22
C GLY A 9 23.75 12.32 16.61
N LEU A 10 23.85 11.94 17.87
CA LEU A 10 23.22 10.73 18.42
C LEU A 10 21.74 10.99 18.76
N LEU A 11 21.44 12.14 19.39
CA LEU A 11 20.06 12.56 19.69
C LEU A 11 19.24 12.78 18.42
N ARG A 12 19.83 13.42 17.40
CA ARG A 12 19.20 13.61 16.07
C ARG A 12 19.04 12.31 15.30
N GLY A 13 19.89 11.30 15.56
CA GLY A 13 19.79 9.97 14.97
C GLY A 13 18.66 9.12 15.53
N GLY A 14 18.50 9.13 16.85
CA GLY A 14 17.37 8.51 17.52
C GLY A 14 16.06 9.15 17.09
N HIS A 15 16.02 10.48 16.97
CA HIS A 15 14.85 11.20 16.48
C HIS A 15 14.53 10.89 15.01
N LEU A 16 15.52 10.82 14.11
CA LEU A 16 15.29 10.46 12.71
C LEU A 16 14.80 9.01 12.57
N CYS A 17 15.39 8.09 13.33
CA CYS A 17 14.98 6.68 13.37
C CYS A 17 13.55 6.55 13.91
N TRP A 18 13.24 7.25 15.01
CA TRP A 18 11.91 7.27 15.60
C TRP A 18 10.87 7.89 14.66
N LEU A 19 11.21 8.98 13.96
CA LEU A 19 10.34 9.60 12.96
C LEU A 19 10.11 8.68 11.76
N LEU A 20 11.14 7.98 11.28
CA LEU A 20 11.00 7.03 10.17
C LEU A 20 10.22 5.77 10.59
N CYS A 21 10.40 5.26 11.80
CA CYS A 21 9.60 4.17 12.36
C CYS A 21 8.14 4.58 12.60
N ALA A 22 7.90 5.80 13.10
CA ALA A 22 6.55 6.32 13.28
C ALA A 22 5.84 6.56 11.94
N PHE A 23 6.57 7.05 10.92
CA PHE A 23 6.03 7.29 9.59
C PHE A 23 5.70 5.98 8.85
N THR A 24 6.56 4.96 8.96
CA THR A 24 6.29 3.61 8.42
C THR A 24 5.11 2.93 9.12
N LEU A 25 5.03 3.02 10.46
CA LEU A 25 3.87 2.53 11.22
C LEU A 25 2.57 3.24 10.83
N LYS A 26 2.62 4.55 10.54
CA LYS A 26 1.45 5.32 10.10
C LYS A 26 1.01 4.98 8.68
N LEU A 27 1.95 4.74 7.77
CA LEU A 27 1.63 4.27 6.41
C LEU A 27 1.03 2.86 6.43
N CYS A 28 1.46 2.00 7.35
CA CYS A 28 0.93 0.65 7.51
C CYS A 28 -0.52 0.64 8.07
N GLN A 29 -0.92 1.69 8.79
CA GLN A 29 -2.31 1.87 9.27
C GLN A 29 -3.25 2.51 8.25
N ALA A 30 -2.77 2.92 7.07
CA ALA A 30 -3.61 3.44 6.01
C ALA A 30 -4.26 2.34 5.14
N GLU A 31 -3.86 1.07 5.34
CA GLU A 31 -4.59 -0.08 4.79
C GLU A 31 -5.81 -0.33 5.71
N ALA A 32 -6.97 0.13 5.26
CA ALA A 32 -8.23 -0.02 5.96
C ALA A 32 -8.49 -1.50 6.34
N PRO A 33 -9.13 -1.77 7.49
CA PRO A 33 -9.45 -3.12 7.90
C PRO A 33 -10.28 -3.81 6.81
N VAL A 34 -9.80 -4.98 6.38
CA VAL A 34 -10.57 -5.96 5.61
C VAL A 34 -11.86 -6.20 6.41
N LEU A 35 -12.95 -5.59 5.96
CA LEU A 35 -14.25 -5.72 6.60
C LEU A 35 -14.66 -7.18 6.47
N GLU A 36 -14.70 -7.83 7.62
CA GLU A 36 -15.23 -9.16 7.89
C GLU A 36 -16.51 -9.40 7.07
N GLU A 37 -16.48 -10.48 6.30
CA GLU A 37 -17.57 -10.94 5.45
C GLU A 37 -18.82 -11.19 6.29
N LYS A 38 -19.68 -10.18 6.39
CA LYS A 38 -21.04 -10.40 6.84
C LYS A 38 -21.86 -10.83 5.64
N LEU A 39 -21.88 -12.13 5.42
CA LEU A 39 -22.81 -12.85 4.55
C LEU A 39 -24.25 -12.50 4.95
N SER A 40 -24.76 -11.36 4.47
CA SER A 40 -26.18 -11.03 4.56
C SER A 40 -26.86 -11.57 3.32
N VAL A 41 -27.24 -12.84 3.41
CA VAL A 41 -28.22 -13.51 2.56
C VAL A 41 -29.49 -12.66 2.53
N SER A 42 -29.78 -12.04 1.39
CA SER A 42 -31.07 -11.38 1.12
C SER A 42 -31.86 -12.18 0.09
N THR A 43 -32.72 -13.03 0.61
CA THR A 43 -34.07 -13.37 0.16
C THR A 43 -34.41 -13.28 -1.35
N SER A 44 -34.64 -14.47 -1.92
CA SER A 44 -35.65 -14.83 -2.94
C SER A 44 -35.51 -14.29 -4.37
N THR A 45 -34.54 -14.81 -5.11
CA THR A 45 -34.62 -15.39 -6.47
C THR A 45 -33.16 -15.66 -6.84
N SER A 46 -32.79 -16.91 -7.11
CA SER A 46 -31.40 -17.23 -7.48
C SER A 46 -30.99 -16.41 -8.71
N PRO A 47 -29.84 -15.72 -8.70
CA PRO A 47 -29.37 -14.95 -9.86
C PRO A 47 -29.28 -15.80 -11.12
N CYS A 48 -29.51 -15.21 -12.30
CA CYS A 48 -29.58 -15.98 -13.54
C CYS A 48 -28.25 -16.65 -13.91
N TRP A 49 -27.12 -16.06 -13.52
CA TRP A 49 -25.77 -16.60 -13.77
C TRP A 49 -25.41 -17.84 -12.95
N LEU A 50 -26.20 -18.21 -11.95
CA LEU A 50 -26.02 -19.49 -11.24
C LEU A 50 -26.67 -20.66 -11.99
N MET A 51 -27.65 -20.38 -12.85
CA MET A 51 -28.47 -21.39 -13.50
C MET A 51 -28.25 -21.43 -15.02
N GLU A 52 -27.80 -20.34 -15.61
CA GLU A 52 -27.63 -20.17 -17.06
C GLU A 52 -26.18 -19.82 -17.42
N GLU A 53 -25.79 -20.14 -18.64
CA GLU A 53 -24.57 -19.60 -19.23
C GLU A 53 -24.73 -18.09 -19.43
N PHE A 54 -23.74 -17.33 -18.96
CA PHE A 54 -23.74 -15.88 -18.99
C PHE A 54 -22.54 -15.36 -19.79
N VAL A 55 -22.74 -14.21 -20.43
CA VAL A 55 -21.69 -13.49 -21.15
C VAL A 55 -21.44 -12.16 -20.46
N VAL A 56 -20.17 -11.88 -20.15
CA VAL A 56 -19.76 -10.58 -19.59
C VAL A 56 -19.91 -9.53 -20.68
N THR A 57 -20.82 -8.58 -20.45
CA THR A 57 -21.15 -7.51 -21.41
C THR A 57 -20.37 -6.24 -21.12
N GLU A 58 -20.14 -5.93 -19.84
CA GLU A 58 -19.29 -4.81 -19.42
C GLU A 58 -18.23 -5.33 -18.45
N GLU A 59 -16.99 -4.90 -18.66
CA GLU A 59 -15.85 -5.25 -17.82
C GLU A 59 -16.02 -4.71 -16.39
N CYS A 60 -15.27 -5.29 -15.46
CA CYS A 60 -15.33 -4.96 -14.04
C CYS A 60 -14.97 -3.48 -13.80
N THR A 61 -15.93 -2.67 -13.35
CA THR A 61 -15.78 -1.23 -13.14
C THR A 61 -16.11 -0.82 -11.69
N PRO A 62 -15.54 0.30 -11.20
CA PRO A 62 -15.86 0.79 -9.87
C PRO A 62 -17.33 1.24 -9.79
N CYS A 63 -17.99 0.87 -8.70
CA CYS A 63 -19.35 1.29 -8.45
C CYS A 63 -19.44 2.80 -8.27
N SER A 64 -20.45 3.42 -8.89
CA SER A 64 -20.78 4.81 -8.63
C SER A 64 -21.38 4.99 -7.22
N ASN A 65 -21.29 6.19 -6.65
CA ASN A 65 -21.87 6.53 -5.33
C ASN A 65 -23.37 6.17 -5.21
N PHE A 66 -24.10 6.20 -6.33
CA PHE A 66 -25.50 5.80 -6.37
C PHE A 66 -25.65 4.27 -6.32
N GLN A 67 -24.88 3.55 -7.14
CA GLN A 67 -24.92 2.08 -7.21
C GLN A 67 -24.50 1.43 -5.89
N ILE A 68 -23.58 2.01 -5.14
CA ILE A 68 -23.20 1.52 -3.80
C ILE A 68 -24.42 1.42 -2.86
N LYS A 69 -25.41 2.31 -3.02
CA LYS A 69 -26.62 2.33 -2.18
C LYS A 69 -27.75 1.50 -2.74
N THR A 70 -27.83 1.36 -4.06
CA THR A 70 -28.96 0.73 -4.76
C THR A 70 -28.70 -0.69 -5.22
N THR A 71 -27.43 -1.06 -5.37
CA THR A 71 -26.99 -2.37 -5.88
C THR A 71 -26.25 -3.10 -4.77
N PRO A 72 -26.83 -4.15 -4.16
CA PRO A 72 -26.20 -4.85 -3.04
C PRO A 72 -24.86 -5.50 -3.43
N GLU A 73 -24.70 -5.86 -4.71
CA GLU A 73 -23.47 -6.44 -5.27
C GLU A 73 -22.26 -5.49 -5.18
N CYS A 74 -22.49 -4.18 -5.09
CA CYS A 74 -21.41 -3.22 -4.86
C CYS A 74 -20.89 -3.23 -3.42
N GLY A 75 -21.62 -3.79 -2.46
CA GLY A 75 -21.29 -3.70 -1.04
C GLY A 75 -20.09 -4.54 -0.60
N SER A 76 -19.74 -5.58 -1.36
CA SER A 76 -18.67 -6.52 -1.00
C SER A 76 -17.29 -6.04 -1.46
N THR A 77 -17.12 -5.72 -2.74
CA THR A 77 -15.83 -5.32 -3.32
C THR A 77 -15.78 -3.84 -3.73
N GLY A 78 -16.93 -3.19 -3.90
CA GLY A 78 -17.01 -1.85 -4.50
C GLY A 78 -16.87 -1.85 -6.03
N TYR A 79 -16.86 -3.03 -6.66
CA TYR A 79 -16.75 -3.21 -8.11
C TYR A 79 -17.83 -4.15 -8.63
N VAL A 80 -18.35 -3.84 -9.81
CA VAL A 80 -19.36 -4.67 -10.48
C VAL A 80 -19.02 -4.89 -11.94
N GLU A 81 -19.35 -6.08 -12.42
CA GLU A 81 -19.39 -6.42 -13.84
C GLU A 81 -20.85 -6.60 -14.26
N LYS A 82 -21.15 -6.26 -15.52
CA LYS A 82 -22.48 -6.47 -16.08
C LYS A 82 -22.46 -7.70 -16.94
N ILE A 83 -23.37 -8.62 -16.65
CA ILE A 83 -23.49 -9.89 -17.35
C ILE A 83 -24.85 -10.00 -18.01
N ALA A 84 -24.90 -10.63 -19.17
CA ALA A 84 -26.13 -10.97 -19.87
C ALA A 84 -26.30 -12.48 -19.85
N CYS A 85 -27.43 -12.94 -19.31
CA CYS A 85 -27.75 -14.36 -19.27
C CYS A 85 -28.30 -14.82 -20.62
N SER A 86 -27.76 -15.90 -21.17
CA SER A 86 -28.01 -16.30 -22.56
C SER A 86 -29.45 -16.79 -22.78
N SER A 87 -30.03 -17.47 -21.81
CA SER A 87 -31.37 -18.07 -21.92
C SER A 87 -32.48 -17.04 -21.65
N SER A 88 -32.35 -16.26 -20.58
CA SER A 88 -33.32 -15.23 -20.21
C SER A 88 -33.14 -13.89 -20.93
N LYS A 89 -31.99 -13.66 -21.58
CA LYS A 89 -31.57 -12.36 -22.17
C LYS A 89 -31.66 -11.17 -21.20
N ARG A 90 -31.62 -11.45 -19.89
CA ARG A 90 -31.63 -10.43 -18.85
C ARG A 90 -30.20 -10.03 -18.55
N SER A 91 -30.00 -8.73 -18.38
CA SER A 91 -28.73 -8.19 -17.89
C SER A 91 -28.82 -8.00 -16.38
N GLU A 92 -27.89 -8.60 -15.65
CA GLU A 92 -27.78 -8.45 -14.21
C GLU A 92 -26.36 -8.00 -13.83
N PHE A 93 -26.22 -7.47 -12.61
CA PHE A 93 -24.94 -7.02 -12.09
C PHE A 93 -24.40 -8.07 -11.13
N LYS A 94 -23.10 -8.30 -11.18
CA LYS A 94 -22.40 -9.23 -10.29
C LYS A 94 -21.20 -8.54 -9.69
N SER A 95 -20.93 -8.81 -8.41
CA SER A 95 -19.69 -8.37 -7.78
C SER A 95 -18.49 -9.04 -8.44
N CYS A 96 -17.51 -8.24 -8.83
CA CYS A 96 -16.28 -8.72 -9.47
C CYS A 96 -15.06 -8.38 -8.60
N ARG A 97 -14.06 -9.25 -8.69
CA ARG A 97 -12.73 -9.03 -8.11
C ARG A 97 -11.78 -8.67 -9.25
N SER A 98 -11.50 -7.37 -9.42
CA SER A 98 -10.64 -6.91 -10.51
C SER A 98 -9.17 -7.24 -10.23
N ALA A 99 -8.58 -8.14 -11.04
CA ALA A 99 -7.14 -8.44 -11.02
C ALA A 99 -6.28 -7.20 -11.34
N LEU A 100 -6.81 -6.27 -12.14
CA LEU A 100 -6.12 -5.02 -12.48
C LEU A 100 -6.00 -4.09 -11.25
N MET A 101 -6.99 -4.10 -10.35
CA MET A 101 -6.90 -3.32 -9.12
C MET A 101 -5.89 -3.92 -8.14
N GLU A 102 -5.84 -5.26 -8.03
CA GLU A 102 -4.80 -5.94 -7.23
C GLU A 102 -3.40 -5.57 -7.73
N GLN A 103 -3.20 -5.48 -9.04
CA GLN A 103 -1.94 -5.03 -9.63
C GLN A 103 -1.63 -3.56 -9.31
N HIS A 104 -2.60 -2.66 -9.35
CA HIS A 104 -2.38 -1.25 -9.01
C HIS A 104 -2.04 -1.04 -7.53
N LEU A 105 -2.71 -1.76 -6.63
CA LEU A 105 -2.35 -1.75 -5.20
C LEU A 105 -0.95 -2.32 -4.99
N PHE A 106 -0.64 -3.43 -5.65
CA PHE A 106 0.69 -4.04 -5.61
C PHE A 106 1.78 -3.05 -6.05
N TRP A 107 1.62 -2.38 -7.19
CA TRP A 107 2.60 -1.40 -7.69
C TRP A 107 2.75 -0.19 -6.76
N LYS A 108 1.67 0.28 -6.14
CA LYS A 108 1.74 1.37 -5.14
C LYS A 108 2.48 0.93 -3.89
N PHE A 109 2.21 -0.27 -3.39
CA PHE A 109 2.89 -0.82 -2.22
C PHE A 109 4.38 -1.07 -2.50
N GLU A 110 4.68 -1.81 -3.57
CA GLU A 110 6.04 -2.15 -3.99
C GLU A 110 6.87 -0.87 -4.21
N GLY A 111 6.31 0.11 -4.95
CA GLY A 111 6.97 1.39 -5.17
C GLY A 111 7.22 2.17 -3.88
N THR A 112 6.27 2.15 -2.94
CA THR A 112 6.43 2.80 -1.63
C THR A 112 7.54 2.14 -0.82
N MET A 113 7.56 0.81 -0.73
CA MET A 113 8.56 0.05 0.02
C MET A 113 9.97 0.22 -0.56
N VAL A 114 10.11 0.18 -1.89
CA VAL A 114 11.38 0.45 -2.58
C VAL A 114 11.85 1.88 -2.32
N GLY A 115 10.96 2.87 -2.40
CA GLY A 115 11.29 4.27 -2.12
C GLY A 115 11.77 4.47 -0.67
N VAL A 116 11.07 3.88 0.29
CA VAL A 116 11.45 3.90 1.71
C VAL A 116 12.81 3.24 1.91
N ALA A 117 13.04 2.06 1.33
CA ALA A 117 14.33 1.35 1.41
C ALA A 117 15.49 2.19 0.87
N LEU A 118 15.29 2.89 -0.26
CA LEU A 118 16.30 3.76 -0.85
C LEU A 118 16.65 4.95 0.06
N VAL A 119 15.63 5.56 0.69
CA VAL A 119 15.85 6.65 1.66
C VAL A 119 16.70 6.16 2.83
N PHE A 120 16.38 5.00 3.40
CA PHE A 120 17.18 4.41 4.48
C PHE A 120 18.62 4.09 4.03
N ALA A 121 18.80 3.50 2.85
CA ALA A 121 20.12 3.21 2.30
C ALA A 121 20.97 4.50 2.16
N CYS A 122 20.40 5.57 1.61
CA CYS A 122 21.06 6.87 1.50
C CYS A 122 21.47 7.43 2.87
N LEU A 123 20.58 7.37 3.87
CA LEU A 123 20.88 7.83 5.22
C LEU A 123 22.04 7.05 5.86
N VAL A 124 22.06 5.73 5.69
CA VAL A 124 23.14 4.86 6.19
C VAL A 124 24.47 5.22 5.52
N ILE A 125 24.49 5.38 4.20
CA ILE A 125 25.71 5.75 3.45
C ILE A 125 26.25 7.11 3.91
N ILE A 126 25.37 8.11 4.08
CA ILE A 126 25.79 9.44 4.54
C ILE A 126 26.41 9.34 5.94
N ARG A 127 25.82 8.56 6.85
CA ARG A 127 26.38 8.33 8.18
C ARG A 127 27.72 7.63 8.13
N GLN A 128 27.85 6.60 7.29
CA GLN A 128 29.10 5.87 7.15
C GLN A 128 30.21 6.80 6.64
N ARG A 129 29.93 7.61 5.61
CA ARG A 129 30.88 8.61 5.08
C ARG A 129 31.29 9.67 6.11
N GLN A 130 30.39 10.07 7.00
CA GLN A 130 30.70 10.98 8.11
C GLN A 130 31.66 10.35 9.12
N LEU A 131 31.53 9.05 9.39
CA LEU A 131 32.46 8.31 10.24
C LEU A 131 33.81 8.10 9.55
N ASP A 132 33.82 7.76 8.27
CA ASP A 132 35.04 7.54 7.49
C ASP A 132 35.89 8.82 7.37
N ARG A 133 35.25 9.99 7.14
CA ARG A 133 35.96 11.28 7.14
C ARG A 133 36.62 11.57 8.49
N LYS A 134 35.90 11.30 9.59
CA LYS A 134 36.43 11.50 10.95
C LYS A 134 37.55 10.52 11.29
N ALA A 135 37.49 9.29 10.79
CA ALA A 135 38.56 8.31 10.97
C ALA A 135 39.82 8.72 10.19
N LEU A 136 39.67 9.17 8.94
CA LEU A 136 40.78 9.56 8.08
C LEU A 136 41.47 10.85 8.57
N GLU A 137 40.71 11.80 9.11
CA GLU A 137 41.27 12.98 9.80
C GLU A 137 42.09 12.62 11.04
N LYS A 138 41.70 11.58 11.79
CA LYS A 138 42.48 11.11 12.94
C LYS A 138 43.81 10.49 12.50
N VAL A 139 43.82 9.70 11.42
CA VAL A 139 45.05 9.12 10.86
C VAL A 139 45.98 10.21 10.33
N ARG A 140 45.44 11.20 9.59
CA ARG A 140 46.24 12.27 9.00
C ARG A 140 46.96 13.12 10.07
N LYS A 141 46.29 13.39 11.20
CA LYS A 141 46.90 14.09 12.35
C LYS A 141 48.02 13.30 13.04
N GLN A 142 48.02 11.97 12.95
CA GLN A 142 49.13 11.17 13.47
C GLN A 142 50.37 11.24 12.59
N ILE A 143 50.21 11.52 11.28
CA ILE A 143 51.33 11.61 10.33
C ILE A 143 51.97 13.02 10.39
N GLU A 144 51.20 14.05 10.70
CA GLU A 144 51.66 15.44 10.81
C GLU A 144 52.38 15.77 12.13
N SER A 145 52.27 14.90 13.15
CA SER A 145 52.91 15.09 14.46
C SER A 145 54.18 14.27 14.66
N ILE A 146 54.71 13.68 13.59
CA ILE A 146 55.97 12.91 13.57
C ILE A 146 57.07 13.76 12.96
#